data_AF-A0A438MC90-F1
#
_entry.id   AF-A0A438MC90-F1
#
_cell.length_a   1.000
_cell.length_b   1.000
_cell.length_c   1.000
_cell.angle_alpha   90.00
_cell.angle_beta   90.00
_cell.angle_gamma   90.00
#
_symmetry.space_group_name_H-M   'P 1'
#
loop_
_entity.id
_entity.type
_entity.pdbx_description
1 polymer ?
#
loop_
_entity_poly.entity_id
_entity_poly.type
_entity_poly.pdbx_seq_one_letter_code
_entity_poly.pdbx_strand_id
1 'polypeptide(L)'
;MSAAGRRYLGAMLDVLVYENVLVAWRRMPLGGYVIVSHEGEEIRLTTRQADMWARGAFAVYLALVDQQRITPRIPGDTAQH
;
A
#
# COMPACT_ATOMS: atom_id res chain seq x y z
N MET A 1 -2.82 -18.57 3.52
CA MET A 1 -3.61 -17.32 3.44
C MET A 1 -4.82 -17.51 2.54
N SER A 2 -6.01 -17.08 2.97
CA SER A 2 -7.26 -17.25 2.22
C SER A 2 -7.33 -16.34 0.98
N ALA A 3 -8.27 -16.64 0.06
CA ALA A 3 -8.55 -15.78 -1.08
C ALA A 3 -9.02 -14.39 -0.65
N ALA A 4 -9.85 -14.31 0.40
CA ALA A 4 -10.26 -13.05 1.01
C ALA A 4 -9.05 -12.26 1.54
N GLY A 5 -8.16 -12.91 2.29
CA GLY A 5 -6.94 -12.26 2.80
C GLY A 5 -6.04 -11.70 1.71
N ARG A 6 -5.93 -12.38 0.55
CA ARG A 6 -5.21 -11.84 -0.62
C ARG A 6 -5.88 -10.61 -1.23
N ARG A 7 -7.21 -10.58 -1.29
CA ARG A 7 -7.97 -9.41 -1.77
C ARG A 7 -7.78 -8.22 -0.83
N TYR A 8 -7.86 -8.43 0.48
CA TYR A 8 -7.60 -7.37 1.46
C TYR A 8 -6.18 -6.83 1.37
N LEU A 9 -5.17 -7.70 1.21
CA LEU A 9 -3.79 -7.26 1.02
C LEU A 9 -3.62 -6.42 -0.26
N GLY A 10 -4.18 -6.87 -1.39
CA GLY A 10 -4.15 -6.10 -2.63
C GLY A 10 -4.78 -4.71 -2.45
N ALA A 11 -5.97 -4.64 -1.84
CA ALA A 11 -6.65 -3.38 -1.59
C ALA A 11 -5.85 -2.42 -0.68
N MET A 12 -5.16 -2.93 0.35
CA MET A 12 -4.28 -2.10 1.18
C MET A 12 -3.10 -1.55 0.36
N LEU A 13 -2.48 -2.38 -0.49
CA LEU A 13 -1.39 -1.95 -1.36
C LEU A 13 -1.87 -0.92 -2.40
N ASP A 14 -3.09 -1.06 -2.92
CA ASP A 14 -3.71 -0.09 -3.81
C ASP A 14 -3.89 1.28 -3.13
N VAL A 15 -4.35 1.30 -1.87
CA VAL A 15 -4.45 2.56 -1.11
C VAL A 15 -3.07 3.17 -0.88
N LEU A 16 -2.05 2.37 -0.56
CA LEU A 16 -0.70 2.90 -0.35
C LEU A 16 -0.11 3.49 -1.64
N VAL A 17 -0.45 2.96 -2.82
CA VAL A 17 -0.11 3.59 -4.11
C VAL A 17 -0.91 4.87 -4.33
N TYR A 18 -2.22 4.80 -4.11
CA TYR A 18 -3.12 5.94 -4.29
C TYR A 18 -2.75 7.14 -3.40
N GLU A 19 -2.28 6.88 -2.18
CA GLU A 19 -1.79 7.88 -1.22
C GLU A 19 -0.31 8.25 -1.44
N ASN A 20 0.31 7.76 -2.51
CA ASN A 20 1.70 8.01 -2.88
C ASN A 20 2.74 7.58 -1.82
N VAL A 21 2.39 6.59 -0.99
CA VAL A 21 3.34 5.93 -0.07
C VAL A 21 4.21 4.93 -0.84
N LEU A 22 3.62 4.26 -1.83
CA LEU A 22 4.31 3.41 -2.81
C LEU A 22 4.17 4.00 -4.21
N VAL A 23 5.12 3.69 -5.08
CA VAL A 23 4.99 4.00 -6.51
C VAL A 23 4.08 2.99 -7.18
N ALA A 24 4.32 1.70 -6.94
CA ALA A 24 3.55 0.61 -7.53
C ALA A 24 3.70 -0.67 -6.72
N TRP A 25 2.83 -1.64 -7.00
CA TRP A 25 3.01 -3.01 -6.54
C TRP A 25 2.57 -3.99 -7.62
N ARG A 26 3.09 -5.22 -7.58
CA ARG A 26 2.62 -6.33 -8.42
C ARG A 26 2.63 -7.64 -7.65
N ARG A 27 1.70 -8.52 -8.00
CA ARG A 27 1.71 -9.91 -7.53
C ARG A 27 2.57 -10.77 -8.45
N MET A 28 3.38 -11.65 -7.88
CA MET A 28 4.20 -12.57 -8.67
C MET A 28 3.44 -13.87 -9.01
N PRO A 29 3.72 -14.51 -10.18
CA PRO A 29 3.00 -15.70 -10.63
C PRO A 29 3.04 -16.89 -9.65
N LEU A 30 4.18 -17.09 -8.98
CA LEU A 30 4.39 -18.17 -8.00
C LEU A 30 3.99 -17.78 -6.57
N GLY A 31 3.29 -16.65 -6.42
CA GLY A 31 2.99 -16.04 -5.13
C GLY A 31 4.07 -15.06 -4.68
N GLY A 32 3.78 -14.33 -3.60
CA GLY A 32 4.58 -13.17 -3.21
C GLY A 32 4.22 -11.91 -4.01
N TYR A 33 4.90 -10.83 -3.65
CA TYR A 33 4.62 -9.47 -4.11
C TYR A 33 5.94 -8.76 -4.38
N VAL A 34 5.89 -7.80 -5.29
CA VAL A 34 6.93 -6.78 -5.45
C VAL A 34 6.29 -5.45 -5.15
N ILE A 35 6.95 -4.64 -4.34
CA ILE A 35 6.60 -3.23 -4.12
C ILE A 35 7.72 -2.37 -4.70
N VAL A 36 7.37 -1.18 -5.19
CA VAL A 36 8.31 -0.22 -5.76
C VAL A 36 8.31 1.04 -4.90
N SER A 37 9.47 1.40 -4.36
CA SER A 37 9.66 2.62 -3.58
C SER A 37 9.86 3.84 -4.50
N HIS A 38 9.76 5.04 -3.93
CA HIS A 38 10.07 6.30 -4.64
C HIS A 38 11.54 6.42 -5.03
N GLU A 39 12.43 5.67 -4.39
CA GLU A 39 13.84 5.58 -4.78
C GLU A 39 14.05 4.65 -6.00
N GLY A 40 12.98 4.07 -6.53
CA GLY A 40 13.02 3.10 -7.63
C GLY A 40 13.43 1.70 -7.18
N GLU A 41 13.50 1.44 -5.87
CA GLU A 41 13.85 0.12 -5.35
C GLU A 41 12.68 -0.87 -5.53
N GLU A 42 12.96 -2.00 -6.19
CA GLU A 42 12.04 -3.13 -6.25
C GLU A 42 12.29 -4.11 -5.10
N ILE A 43 11.37 -4.16 -4.14
CA ILE A 43 11.48 -5.05 -2.98
C ILE A 43 10.60 -6.27 -3.20
N ARG A 44 11.24 -7.45 -3.28
CA ARG A 44 10.54 -8.74 -3.40
C ARG A 44 10.17 -9.27 -2.02
N LEU A 45 8.88 -9.52 -1.81
CA LEU A 45 8.33 -9.96 -0.54
C LEU A 45 7.57 -11.28 -0.71
N THR A 46 7.76 -12.19 0.24
CA THR A 46 6.82 -13.30 0.41
C THR A 46 5.44 -12.75 0.78
N THR A 47 4.40 -13.58 0.61
CA THR A 47 3.03 -13.20 1.00
C THR A 47 2.94 -12.72 2.45
N ARG A 48 3.66 -13.37 3.38
CA ARG A 48 3.65 -13.01 4.80
C ARG A 48 4.38 -11.69 5.05
N GLN A 49 5.51 -11.47 4.38
CA GLN A 49 6.24 -10.20 4.49
C GLN A 49 5.42 -9.04 3.90
N ALA A 50 4.76 -9.25 2.77
CA ALA A 50 3.88 -8.24 2.16
C ALA A 50 2.71 -7.88 3.07
N ASP A 51 2.05 -8.86 3.72
CA ASP A 51 0.96 -8.60 4.67
C ASP A 51 1.46 -7.81 5.90
N MET A 52 2.60 -8.21 6.47
CA MET A 52 3.20 -7.48 7.60
C MET A 52 3.60 -6.06 7.23
N TRP A 53 4.25 -5.89 6.07
CA TRP A 53 4.70 -4.60 5.56
C TRP A 53 3.51 -3.67 5.30
N ALA A 54 2.49 -4.14 4.57
CA ALA A 54 1.30 -3.34 4.25
C ALA A 54 0.56 -2.89 5.51
N ARG A 55 0.38 -3.79 6.49
CA ARG A 55 -0.24 -3.43 7.78
C ARG A 55 0.56 -2.38 8.54
N GLY A 56 1.89 -2.51 8.58
CA GLY A 56 2.76 -1.54 9.24
C GLY A 56 2.69 -0.17 8.58
N ALA A 57 2.83 -0.10 7.25
CA ALA A 57 2.73 1.14 6.50
C ALA A 57 1.35 1.79 6.65
N PHE A 58 0.27 1.00 6.60
CA PHE A 58 -1.09 1.48 6.76
C PHE A 58 -1.35 2.03 8.18
N ALA A 59 -0.82 1.38 9.22
CA ALA A 59 -0.93 1.87 10.58
C ALA A 59 -0.23 3.23 10.78
N VAL A 60 0.97 3.40 10.20
CA VAL A 60 1.69 4.69 10.22
C VAL A 60 0.91 5.75 9.46
N TYR A 61 0.39 5.43 8.27
CA TYR A 61 -0.45 6.33 7.48
C TYR A 61 -1.66 6.81 8.30
N LEU A 62 -2.44 5.89 8.89
CA LEU A 62 -3.59 6.24 9.72
C LEU A 62 -3.21 7.10 10.92
N ALA A 63 -2.08 6.83 11.59
CA ALA A 63 -1.60 7.65 12.69
C ALA A 63 -1.25 9.08 12.26
N LEU A 64 -0.68 9.26 11.05
CA LEU A 64 -0.40 10.58 10.50
C LEU A 64 -1.67 11.35 10.12
N VAL A 65 -2.69 10.64 9.61
CA VAL A 65 -4.02 11.20 9.34
C VAL A 65 -4.70 11.65 10.62
N ASP A 66 -4.68 10.81 11.66
CA ASP A 66 -5.27 11.11 12.97
C ASP A 66 -4.63 12.35 13.62
N GLN A 67 -3.31 12.49 13.46
CA GLN A 67 -2.55 13.68 13.90
C GLN A 67 -2.74 14.90 12.99
N GLN A 68 -3.58 14.81 11.94
CA GLN A 68 -3.78 15.85 10.92
C GLN A 68 -2.47 16.33 10.24
N ARG A 69 -1.45 15.47 10.22
CA ARG A 69 -0.16 15.76 9.59
C ARG A 69 -0.18 15.53 8.09
N ILE A 70 -1.10 14.68 7.63
CA ILE A 70 -1.40 14.46 6.21
C ILE A 70 -2.91 14.46 6.03
N THR A 71 -3.36 14.93 4.86
CA THR A 71 -4.77 14.87 4.46
C THR A 71 -4.92 13.73 3.45
N PRO A 72 -5.73 12.70 3.73
CA PRO A 72 -6.03 11.64 2.78
C PRO A 72 -6.52 12.21 1.45
N ARG A 73 -6.12 11.59 0.34
CA ARG A 73 -6.74 11.92 -0.93
C ARG A 73 -8.15 11.34 -0.92
N ILE A 74 -9.17 12.17 -1.08
CA ILE A 74 -10.54 11.66 -1.16
C ILE A 74 -10.79 11.23 -2.62
N PRO A 75 -11.13 9.95 -2.89
CA PRO A 75 -11.46 9.53 -4.25
C PRO A 75 -12.61 10.36 -4.82
N GLY A 76 -12.36 11.05 -5.93
CA GLY A 76 -13.33 11.95 -6.57
C GLY A 76 -13.23 13.42 -6.14
N ASP A 77 -12.34 13.75 -5.21
CA ASP A 77 -12.03 15.13 -4.85
C ASP A 77 -11.01 15.69 -5.85
N THR A 78 -11.51 16.16 -6.99
CA THR A 78 -10.72 16.92 -7.96
C THR A 78 -10.43 18.29 -7.38
N ALA A 79 -9.46 18.38 -6.47
CA ALA A 79 -8.85 19.64 -6.09
C ALA A 79 -8.06 20.16 -7.30
N GLN A 80 -8.74 20.95 -8.13
CA GLN A 80 -8.14 21.83 -9.12
C GLN A 80 -7.29 22.85 -8.36
N HIS A 81 -5.98 22.78 -8.53
CA HIS A 81 -5.06 23.89 -8.30
C HIS A 81 -4.18 24.06 -9.53
#